data_AF-A0A1B6KV01-F1
#
_entry.id   AF-A0A1B6KV01-F1
#
_cell.length_a   1.000
_cell.length_b   1.000
_cell.length_c   1.000
_cell.angle_alpha   90.00
_cell.angle_beta   90.00
_cell.angle_gamma   90.00
#
_symmetry.space_group_name_H-M   'P 1'
#
loop_
_entity.id
_entity.type
_entity.pdbx_description
1 polymer ?
#
loop_
_entity_poly.entity_id
_entity_poly.type
_entity_poly.pdbx_seq_one_letter_code
_entity_poly.pdbx_strand_id
1 'polypeptide(L)'
;PCGPYSTCVNTPGGFHCNCLPGYIGSPPTMSCKEPCKDITCGDHAFCKPDGNETYCICEDGWTFNPLDIGAGCIDIDECDKINGPYGRCGPNALCTNSPGGFGCQCQPGYS
;
A
#
# COMPACT_ATOMS: atom_id res chain seq x y z
N PRO A 1 -26.28 -6.38 21.39
CA PRO A 1 -26.49 -5.54 20.18
C PRO A 1 -25.17 -5.39 19.42
N CYS A 2 -25.16 -5.54 18.10
CA CYS A 2 -23.92 -5.58 17.30
C CYS A 2 -23.17 -4.23 17.20
N GLY A 3 -23.85 -3.11 17.45
CA GLY A 3 -23.24 -1.76 17.41
C GLY A 3 -23.36 -1.08 16.03
N PRO A 4 -22.85 0.16 15.90
CA PRO A 4 -22.90 0.91 14.64
C PRO A 4 -22.04 0.26 13.55
N TYR A 5 -22.39 0.51 12.29
CA TYR A 5 -21.69 -0.01 11.10
C TYR A 5 -21.54 -1.53 11.06
N SER A 6 -22.49 -2.25 11.67
CA SER A 6 -22.52 -3.70 11.71
C SER A 6 -23.91 -4.25 11.36
N THR A 7 -23.93 -5.50 10.93
CA THR A 7 -25.13 -6.28 10.61
C THR A 7 -25.21 -7.47 11.55
N CYS A 8 -26.42 -7.80 11.99
CA CYS A 8 -26.68 -8.98 12.82
C CYS A 8 -27.18 -10.11 11.93
N VAL A 9 -26.58 -11.29 12.07
CA VAL A 9 -26.98 -12.49 11.35
C VAL A 9 -27.30 -13.58 12.36
N ASN A 10 -28.57 -14.01 12.38
CA ASN A 10 -29.02 -15.08 13.26
C ASN A 10 -28.46 -16.43 12.82
N THR A 11 -28.03 -17.25 13.78
CA THR A 11 -27.54 -18.61 13.56
C THR A 11 -28.37 -19.59 14.40
N PRO A 12 -28.43 -20.88 14.04
CA PRO A 12 -29.10 -21.87 14.89
C PRO A 12 -28.46 -21.90 16.29
N GLY A 13 -29.20 -21.45 17.30
CA GLY A 13 -28.70 -21.35 18.68
C GLY A 13 -28.01 -20.03 19.05
N GLY A 14 -27.99 -19.02 18.18
CA GLY A 14 -27.38 -17.72 18.51
C GLY A 14 -27.47 -16.66 17.41
N PHE A 15 -26.51 -15.74 17.44
CA PHE A 15 -26.32 -14.71 16.41
C PHE A 15 -24.83 -14.38 16.30
N HIS A 16 -24.40 -13.90 15.14
CA HIS A 16 -23.08 -13.27 14.96
C HIS A 16 -23.24 -11.90 14.32
N CYS A 17 -22.22 -11.06 14.48
CA CYS A 17 -22.21 -9.70 13.98
C CYS A 17 -21.09 -9.55 12.94
N ASN A 18 -21.39 -8.91 11.80
CA ASN A 18 -20.41 -8.61 10.75
C ASN A 18 -20.37 -7.12 10.47
N CYS A 19 -19.19 -6.58 10.17
CA CYS A 19 -19.09 -5.19 9.73
C CYS A 19 -19.72 -4.98 8.35
N LEU A 20 -20.23 -3.77 8.11
CA LEU A 20 -20.68 -3.36 6.79
C LEU A 20 -19.51 -3.34 5.79
N PRO A 21 -19.78 -3.49 4.48
CA PRO A 21 -18.74 -3.36 3.46
C PRO A 21 -17.96 -2.05 3.61
N GLY A 22 -16.63 -2.13 3.57
CA GLY A 22 -15.75 -0.99 3.76
C GLY A 22 -15.44 -0.64 5.22
N TYR A 23 -15.93 -1.41 6.20
CA TYR A 23 -15.58 -1.27 7.61
C TYR A 23 -14.82 -2.51 8.10
N ILE A 24 -13.92 -2.30 9.06
CA ILE A 24 -13.11 -3.36 9.67
C ILE A 24 -13.46 -3.51 11.15
N GLY A 25 -13.42 -4.73 11.70
CA GLY A 25 -13.85 -4.98 13.08
C GLY A 25 -14.29 -6.41 13.35
N SER A 26 -14.35 -6.77 14.63
CA SER A 26 -14.86 -8.07 15.12
C SER A 26 -15.93 -7.85 16.19
N PRO A 27 -17.11 -7.31 15.84
CA PRO A 27 -18.17 -7.04 16.82
C PRO A 27 -18.69 -8.35 17.44
N PRO A 28 -19.05 -8.38 18.73
CA PRO A 28 -19.08 -7.25 19.66
C PRO A 28 -17.74 -6.95 20.35
N THR A 29 -16.70 -7.78 20.14
CA THR A 29 -15.38 -7.62 20.79
C THR A 29 -14.66 -6.35 20.34
N MET A 30 -14.76 -5.99 19.05
CA MET A 30 -14.21 -4.77 18.47
C MET A 30 -15.25 -4.11 17.58
N SER A 31 -15.65 -2.88 17.91
CA SER A 31 -16.60 -2.10 17.11
C SER A 31 -16.09 -1.89 15.68
N CYS A 32 -17.00 -1.93 14.72
CA CYS A 32 -16.68 -1.63 13.32
C CYS A 32 -16.28 -0.17 13.15
N LYS A 33 -15.19 0.08 12.41
CA LYS A 33 -14.67 1.42 12.11
C LYS A 33 -14.25 1.54 10.65
N GLU A 34 -14.20 2.79 10.17
CA GLU A 34 -13.67 3.09 8.84
C GLU A 34 -12.17 2.77 8.82
N PRO A 35 -11.68 1.94 7.88
CA PRO A 35 -10.26 1.66 7.75
C PRO A 35 -9.52 2.95 7.38
N CYS A 36 -8.29 3.09 7.87
CA CYS A 36 -7.39 4.20 7.55
C CYS A 36 -7.81 5.60 8.03
N LYS A 37 -8.97 5.76 8.69
CA LYS A 37 -9.42 7.07 9.18
C LYS A 37 -8.50 7.68 10.24
N ASP A 38 -8.00 6.84 11.14
CA ASP A 38 -7.14 7.25 12.27
C ASP A 38 -5.68 6.83 12.06
N ILE A 39 -5.28 6.53 10.82
CA ILE A 39 -3.94 6.05 10.47
C ILE A 39 -3.25 7.07 9.59
N THR A 40 -2.09 7.55 10.03
CA THR A 40 -1.19 8.38 9.24
C THR A 40 0.00 7.52 8.82
N CYS A 41 0.16 7.32 7.52
CA CYS A 41 1.34 6.67 6.95
C CYS A 41 2.45 7.70 6.70
N GLY A 42 3.68 7.21 6.51
CA GLY A 42 4.81 8.06 6.14
C GLY A 42 4.71 8.62 4.73
N ASP A 43 5.64 9.52 4.39
CA ASP A 43 5.74 10.11 3.06
C ASP A 43 5.85 9.02 1.99
N HIS A 44 5.19 9.23 0.84
CA HIS A 44 5.11 8.26 -0.26
C HIS A 44 4.57 6.88 0.15
N ALA A 45 3.70 6.85 1.16
CA ALA A 45 2.96 5.66 1.56
C ALA A 45 1.46 5.94 1.68
N PHE A 46 0.65 4.91 1.43
CA PHE A 46 -0.80 4.95 1.59
C PHE A 46 -1.29 3.80 2.48
N CYS A 47 -2.41 4.03 3.16
CA CYS A 47 -3.02 3.01 4.02
C CYS A 47 -3.94 2.09 3.23
N LYS A 48 -3.90 0.79 3.56
CA LYS A 48 -4.85 -0.22 3.07
C LYS A 48 -5.41 -1.05 4.23
N PRO A 49 -6.68 -1.47 4.15
CA PRO A 49 -7.23 -2.49 5.05
C PRO A 49 -6.65 -3.87 4.73
N ASP A 50 -6.36 -4.68 5.76
CA ASP A 50 -6.11 -6.13 5.65
C ASP A 50 -6.97 -6.87 6.68
N GLY A 51 -8.03 -7.53 6.22
CA GLY A 51 -8.99 -8.18 7.10
C GLY A 51 -9.58 -7.21 8.13
N ASN A 52 -9.21 -7.39 9.40
CA ASN A 52 -9.64 -6.55 10.53
C ASN A 52 -8.62 -5.50 10.97
N GLU A 53 -7.49 -5.42 10.29
CA GLU A 53 -6.39 -4.52 10.58
C GLU A 53 -6.16 -3.55 9.41
N THR A 54 -5.24 -2.62 9.61
CA THR A 54 -4.81 -1.64 8.61
C THR A 54 -3.31 -1.61 8.58
N TYR A 55 -2.73 -1.47 7.40
CA TYR A 55 -1.30 -1.36 7.22
C TYR A 55 -0.98 -0.26 6.22
N CYS A 56 0.20 0.33 6.38
CA CYS A 56 0.75 1.28 5.43
C CYS A 56 1.63 0.53 4.43
N ILE A 57 1.59 0.96 3.17
CA ILE A 57 2.39 0.42 2.08
C ILE A 57 2.90 1.57 1.22
N CYS A 58 4.12 1.44 0.69
CA CYS A 58 4.72 2.44 -0.18
C CYS A 58 3.96 2.57 -1.51
N GLU A 59 4.02 3.76 -2.09
CA GLU A 59 3.65 4.03 -3.48
C GLU A 59 4.48 3.19 -4.46
N ASP A 60 3.94 2.96 -5.66
CA ASP A 60 4.69 2.26 -6.71
C ASP A 60 5.96 3.05 -7.05
N GLY A 61 7.10 2.36 -7.11
CA GLY A 61 8.41 3.01 -7.28
C GLY A 61 9.08 3.44 -5.97
N TRP A 62 8.49 3.14 -4.80
CA TRP A 62 9.05 3.49 -3.48
C TRP A 62 9.25 2.26 -2.59
N THR A 63 10.19 2.33 -1.64
CA THR A 63 10.59 1.24 -0.73
C THR A 63 10.92 1.75 0.68
N PHE A 64 11.52 0.92 1.55
CA PHE A 64 11.94 1.21 2.93
C PHE A 64 10.86 1.02 4.01
N ASN A 65 10.33 2.07 4.65
CA ASN A 65 9.45 1.93 5.81
C ASN A 65 8.21 2.85 5.72
N PRO A 66 7.03 2.31 5.35
CA PRO A 66 5.81 3.10 5.21
C PRO A 66 5.19 3.55 6.54
N LEU A 67 5.70 3.05 7.69
CA LEU A 67 5.26 3.45 9.03
C LEU A 67 6.14 4.55 9.64
N ASP A 68 7.27 4.87 9.04
CA ASP A 68 8.10 5.99 9.49
C ASP A 68 7.46 7.30 9.02
N ILE A 69 6.79 8.02 9.91
CA ILE A 69 6.09 9.26 9.56
C ILE A 69 7.06 10.36 9.11
N GLY A 70 8.31 10.33 9.56
CA GLY A 70 9.30 11.37 9.26
C GLY A 70 10.12 11.09 8.02
N ALA A 71 10.49 9.84 7.78
CA ALA A 71 11.29 9.44 6.61
C ALA A 71 10.46 8.85 5.46
N GLY A 72 9.36 8.18 5.80
CA GLY A 72 8.48 7.52 4.84
C GLY A 72 9.16 6.47 3.99
N CYS A 73 8.63 6.31 2.78
CA CYS A 73 9.21 5.51 1.74
C CYS A 73 10.24 6.31 0.95
N ILE A 74 11.27 5.61 0.47
CA ILE A 74 12.33 6.18 -0.37
C ILE A 74 12.18 5.70 -1.79
N ASP A 75 12.57 6.54 -2.74
CA ASP A 75 12.56 6.22 -4.16
C ASP A 75 13.41 4.98 -4.47
N ILE A 76 12.90 4.09 -5.30
CA ILE A 76 13.65 2.93 -5.82
C ILE A 76 14.47 3.42 -7.00
N ASP A 77 15.79 3.41 -6.89
CA ASP A 77 16.64 3.71 -8.05
C ASP A 77 16.65 2.54 -9.04
N GLU A 78 15.81 2.62 -10.07
CA GLU A 78 15.73 1.62 -11.13
C GLU A 78 16.93 1.59 -12.05
N CYS A 79 17.75 2.63 -12.00
CA CYS A 79 19.00 2.75 -12.75
C CYS A 79 20.21 2.29 -11.93
N ASP A 80 20.02 1.87 -10.68
CA ASP A 80 21.09 1.33 -9.86
C ASP A 80 21.74 0.10 -10.54
N LYS A 81 23.05 -0.04 -10.33
CA LYS A 81 23.88 -1.09 -10.92
C LYS A 81 23.42 -2.50 -10.56
N ILE A 82 22.68 -2.68 -9.46
CA ILE A 82 22.07 -3.96 -9.11
C ILE A 82 21.09 -4.47 -10.17
N ASN A 83 20.45 -3.55 -10.92
CA ASN A 83 19.55 -3.87 -12.04
C ASN A 83 20.31 -4.13 -13.36
N GLY A 84 21.64 -4.00 -13.36
CA GLY A 84 22.50 -4.21 -14.52
C GLY A 84 23.00 -2.91 -15.16
N PRO A 85 23.79 -3.00 -16.25
CA PRO A 85 24.47 -1.85 -16.85
C PRO A 85 23.53 -0.83 -17.51
N TYR A 86 22.28 -1.20 -17.78
CA TYR A 86 21.26 -0.35 -18.37
C TYR A 86 20.08 -0.12 -17.40
N GLY A 87 20.24 -0.43 -16.10
CA GLY A 87 19.14 -0.41 -15.14
C GLY A 87 18.02 -1.37 -15.53
N ARG A 88 16.77 -1.03 -15.18
CA ARG A 88 15.56 -1.73 -15.66
C ARG A 88 15.21 -1.44 -17.13
N CYS A 89 16.06 -0.76 -17.89
CA CYS A 89 15.86 -0.51 -19.32
C CYS A 89 16.42 -1.64 -20.21
N GLY A 90 16.07 -1.59 -21.51
CA GLY A 90 16.65 -2.49 -22.51
C GLY A 90 18.12 -2.20 -22.81
N PRO A 91 18.84 -3.14 -23.46
CA PRO A 91 20.22 -2.92 -23.90
C PRO A 91 20.31 -1.72 -24.84
N ASN A 92 21.41 -0.96 -24.73
CA ASN A 92 21.64 0.29 -25.49
C ASN A 92 20.63 1.42 -25.21
N ALA A 93 19.93 1.37 -24.07
CA ALA A 93 19.18 2.50 -23.56
C ALA A 93 19.93 3.19 -22.41
N LEU A 94 19.83 4.52 -22.35
CA LEU A 94 20.20 5.33 -21.21
C LEU A 94 19.04 5.30 -20.20
N CYS A 95 19.33 4.86 -18.98
CA CYS A 95 18.39 4.91 -17.85
C CYS A 95 18.54 6.23 -17.10
N THR A 96 17.43 6.90 -16.81
CA THR A 96 17.37 8.10 -15.97
C THR A 96 16.35 7.89 -14.86
N ASN A 97 16.82 7.85 -13.62
CA ASN A 97 15.98 7.69 -12.44
C ASN A 97 15.24 9.00 -12.11
N SER A 98 14.03 8.89 -11.58
CA SER A 98 13.19 10.01 -11.15
C SER A 98 12.34 9.60 -9.95
N PRO A 99 11.90 10.53 -9.09
CA PRO A 99 11.04 10.17 -7.96
C PRO A 99 9.76 9.43 -8.41
N GLY A 100 9.59 8.19 -7.97
CA GLY A 100 8.47 7.30 -8.29
C GLY A 100 8.63 6.51 -9.59
N GLY A 101 9.79 6.52 -10.24
CA GLY A 101 10.05 5.67 -11.41
C GLY A 101 11.22 6.11 -12.28
N PHE A 102 11.24 5.65 -13.54
CA PHE A 102 12.40 5.86 -14.40
C PHE A 102 12.04 6.04 -15.87
N GLY A 103 12.93 6.74 -16.58
CA GLY A 103 12.89 6.90 -18.03
C GLY A 103 13.95 6.06 -18.71
N CYS A 104 13.60 5.52 -19.88
CA CYS A 104 14.53 4.86 -20.78
C CYS A 104 14.60 5.61 -22.10
N GLN A 105 15.81 5.99 -22.50
CA GLN A 105 16.05 6.65 -23.78
C GLN A 105 17.00 5.81 -24.64
N CYS A 106 16.52 5.33 -25.80
CA CYS A 106 17.37 4.62 -26.76
C CYS A 106 18.53 5.52 -27.22
N GLN A 107 19.74 4.96 -27.29
CA GLN A 107 20.85 5.67 -27.88
C GLN A 107 20.63 5.94 -29.37
N PRO A 108 21.24 7.00 -29.94
CA PRO A 108 21.13 7.29 -31.36
C PRO A 108 21.45 6.07 -32.22
N GLY A 109 20.52 5.69 -33.11
CA GLY A 109 20.66 4.52 -33.98
C GLY A 109 19.99 3.24 -33.47
N TYR A 110 19.34 3.27 -32.30
CA TYR A 110 18.56 2.15 -31.75
C TYR A 110 17.09 2.57 -31.53
N SER A 111 16.16 1.61 -31.61
CA SER A 111 14.71 1.79 -31.38
C SER A 111 14.11 0.56 -30.72
#